data_AF-A0A5P5ZI46-F1
#
_entry.id   AF-A0A5P5ZI46-F1
#
_cell.length_a   1.000
_cell.length_b   1.000
_cell.length_c   1.000
_cell.angle_alpha   90.00
_cell.angle_beta   90.00
_cell.angle_gamma   90.00
#
_symmetry.space_group_name_H-M   'P 1'
#
loop_
_entity.id
_entity.type
_entity.pdbx_description
1 polymer ?
#
loop_
_entity_poly.entity_id
_entity_poly.type
_entity_poly.pdbx_seq_one_letter_code
_entity_poly.pdbx_strand_id
1 'polypeptide(L)'
;MRFRKLRNHRALGIFTPVNNTVAVDFRSDENGMIEKGIGKKNIGLQSLIHEYGHFLDYNMLCDSAALSLSGDFDNILFQTQAELRANSKRLALMGEKIEYLCLPSEIFARAFEVYVYDCGLDNSFTKDPEQLNLETLNLRYSCFNRNIRLLIDIYFDQKFPTLRRDIAKYVKRHTEDKELSKVSESSESSYTVESKKISKPKIYKHVAQLSLF
;
A
#
# COMPACT_ATOMS: atom_id res chain seq x y z
N MET A 1 -6.68 -6.11 -14.71
CA MET A 1 -6.95 -5.21 -13.56
C MET A 1 -8.15 -4.33 -13.87
N ARG A 2 -9.07 -4.13 -12.92
CA ARG A 2 -10.26 -3.26 -13.09
C ARG A 2 -10.39 -2.29 -11.91
N PHE A 3 -10.54 -1.00 -12.17
CA PHE A 3 -10.88 -0.01 -11.15
C PHE A 3 -12.40 0.12 -11.08
N ARG A 4 -13.02 -0.20 -9.95
CA ARG A 4 -14.48 -0.09 -9.80
C ARG A 4 -14.90 0.09 -8.35
N LYS A 5 -16.06 0.72 -8.15
CA LYS A 5 -16.71 0.82 -6.85
C LYS A 5 -17.17 -0.56 -6.38
N LEU A 6 -16.72 -1.00 -5.20
CA LEU A 6 -17.02 -2.35 -4.68
C LEU A 6 -18.30 -2.43 -3.84
N ARG A 7 -18.92 -1.29 -3.49
CA ARG A 7 -20.28 -1.02 -2.94
C ARG A 7 -20.96 -2.09 -2.07
N ASN A 8 -21.23 -3.27 -2.61
CA ASN A 8 -21.89 -4.38 -1.89
C ASN A 8 -20.92 -5.27 -1.11
N HIS A 9 -19.64 -5.26 -1.47
CA HIS A 9 -18.56 -5.89 -0.72
C HIS A 9 -17.90 -4.80 0.13
N ARG A 10 -17.84 -4.96 1.46
CA ARG A 10 -17.08 -4.10 2.39
C ARG A 10 -15.57 -4.35 2.25
N ALA A 11 -15.07 -4.42 1.03
CA ALA A 11 -13.69 -4.75 0.71
C ALA A 11 -13.07 -3.64 -0.15
N LEU A 12 -11.81 -3.35 0.12
CA LEU A 12 -11.01 -2.33 -0.57
C LEU A 12 -10.46 -2.84 -1.90
N GLY A 13 -10.27 -4.16 -1.99
CA GLY A 13 -9.88 -4.90 -3.16
C GLY A 13 -10.58 -6.25 -3.19
N ILE A 14 -10.55 -6.91 -4.36
CA ILE A 14 -10.92 -8.31 -4.52
C ILE A 14 -10.26 -8.92 -5.76
N PHE A 15 -9.64 -10.07 -5.59
CA PHE A 15 -9.27 -10.98 -6.67
C PHE A 15 -10.41 -11.97 -6.93
N THR A 16 -10.80 -12.12 -8.19
CA THR A 16 -11.86 -13.05 -8.61
C THR A 16 -11.29 -14.11 -9.57
N PRO A 17 -11.20 -15.39 -9.17
CA PRO A 17 -10.68 -16.45 -10.03
C PRO A 17 -11.47 -16.66 -11.34
N VAL A 18 -12.81 -16.55 -11.27
CA VAL A 18 -13.74 -16.83 -12.38
C VAL A 18 -13.42 -16.06 -13.66
N ASN A 19 -12.92 -14.83 -13.53
CA ASN A 19 -12.56 -13.98 -14.66
C ASN A 19 -11.14 -13.41 -14.55
N ASN A 20 -10.31 -14.04 -13.71
CA ASN A 20 -8.92 -13.68 -13.42
C ASN A 20 -8.71 -12.16 -13.24
N THR A 21 -9.55 -11.54 -12.43
CA THR A 21 -9.58 -10.07 -12.29
C THR A 21 -9.23 -9.64 -10.87
N VAL A 22 -8.20 -8.81 -10.76
CA VAL A 22 -7.98 -7.94 -9.60
C VAL A 22 -8.81 -6.68 -9.78
N ALA A 23 -9.70 -6.41 -8.82
CA ALA A 23 -10.50 -5.21 -8.73
C ALA A 23 -10.19 -4.43 -7.45
N VAL A 24 -9.96 -3.13 -7.55
CA VAL A 24 -9.67 -2.26 -6.40
C VAL A 24 -10.59 -1.04 -6.39
N ASP A 25 -11.05 -0.65 -5.20
CA ASP A 25 -11.83 0.56 -4.97
C ASP A 25 -10.89 1.70 -4.59
N PHE A 26 -10.42 2.46 -5.57
CA PHE A 26 -9.41 3.52 -5.42
C PHE A 26 -9.87 4.76 -4.64
N ARG A 27 -11.12 4.79 -4.18
CA ARG A 27 -11.69 5.97 -3.51
C ARG A 27 -11.27 5.98 -2.05
N SER A 28 -10.62 7.05 -1.61
CA SER A 28 -10.72 7.46 -0.22
C SER A 28 -12.17 7.88 0.03
N ASP A 29 -12.77 7.48 1.14
CA ASP A 29 -14.05 8.06 1.49
C ASP A 29 -13.91 9.57 1.69
N GLU A 30 -14.97 10.30 1.37
CA GLU A 30 -15.05 11.75 1.52
C GLU A 30 -15.15 12.19 3.00
N ASN A 31 -15.33 11.22 3.92
CA ASN A 31 -15.53 11.44 5.36
C ASN A 31 -14.50 10.74 6.28
N GLY A 32 -13.45 10.09 5.77
CA GLY A 32 -12.38 9.51 6.59
C GLY A 32 -12.78 8.41 7.58
N MET A 33 -13.92 7.75 7.39
CA MET A 33 -14.47 6.70 8.24
C MET A 33 -15.13 5.61 7.38
N ILE A 34 -14.46 4.48 7.14
CA ILE A 34 -14.71 3.13 7.70
C ILE A 34 -13.59 2.20 7.19
N GLU A 35 -12.53 1.99 7.97
CA GLU A 35 -12.27 0.77 8.76
C GLU A 35 -10.87 0.86 9.39
N LYS A 36 -10.81 0.55 10.69
CA LYS A 36 -9.65 0.45 11.60
C LYS A 36 -8.27 0.40 10.92
N GLY A 37 -7.71 1.57 10.67
CA GLY A 37 -6.33 1.76 10.24
C GLY A 37 -6.00 3.24 10.39
N ILE A 38 -5.16 3.57 11.36
CA ILE A 38 -4.63 4.91 11.58
C ILE A 38 -3.82 5.27 10.31
N GLY A 39 -4.12 6.42 9.67
CA GLY A 39 -3.36 6.94 8.53
C GLY A 39 -4.24 7.54 7.41
N LYS A 40 -3.95 8.78 7.00
CA LYS A 40 -4.69 9.51 5.94
C LYS A 40 -4.33 9.00 4.54
N LYS A 41 -5.36 8.90 3.68
CA LYS A 41 -5.35 8.78 2.19
C LYS A 41 -4.88 7.45 1.58
N ASN A 42 -5.76 6.88 0.73
CA ASN A 42 -5.60 5.76 -0.21
C ASN A 42 -5.67 4.32 0.30
N ILE A 43 -6.61 4.05 1.22
CA ILE A 43 -6.94 2.72 1.76
C ILE A 43 -7.21 1.67 0.64
N GLY A 44 -7.81 2.08 -0.47
CA GLY A 44 -8.13 1.22 -1.62
C GLY A 44 -6.93 0.71 -2.40
N LEU A 45 -6.01 1.61 -2.76
CA LEU A 45 -4.83 1.27 -3.56
C LEU A 45 -3.85 0.39 -2.78
N GLN A 46 -3.82 0.56 -1.46
CA GLN A 46 -3.00 -0.25 -0.55
C GLN A 46 -3.43 -1.72 -0.49
N SER A 47 -4.63 -2.07 -0.98
CA SER A 47 -5.05 -3.47 -1.15
C SER A 47 -4.49 -4.13 -2.41
N LEU A 48 -3.93 -3.36 -3.36
CA LEU A 48 -3.53 -3.89 -4.65
C LEU A 48 -2.48 -5.00 -4.53
N ILE A 49 -1.47 -4.81 -3.68
CA ILE A 49 -0.41 -5.81 -3.47
C ILE A 49 -1.00 -7.08 -2.85
N HIS A 50 -1.93 -6.95 -1.92
CA HIS A 50 -2.65 -8.08 -1.33
C HIS A 50 -3.42 -8.89 -2.39
N GLU A 51 -4.24 -8.21 -3.21
CA GLU A 51 -5.00 -8.87 -4.28
C GLU A 51 -4.09 -9.44 -5.37
N TYR A 52 -2.95 -8.81 -5.62
CA TYR A 52 -1.94 -9.36 -6.52
C TYR A 52 -1.29 -10.61 -5.93
N GLY A 53 -1.09 -10.67 -4.61
CA GLY A 53 -0.71 -11.89 -3.90
C GLY A 53 -1.70 -13.03 -4.14
N HIS A 54 -3.01 -12.79 -4.03
CA HIS A 54 -4.03 -13.78 -4.39
C HIS A 54 -4.00 -14.18 -5.88
N PHE A 55 -3.75 -13.22 -6.78
CA PHE A 55 -3.56 -13.51 -8.20
C PHE A 55 -2.37 -14.45 -8.41
N LEU A 56 -1.23 -14.20 -7.78
CA LEU A 56 -0.04 -15.04 -7.88
C LEU A 56 -0.30 -16.44 -7.32
N ASP A 57 -0.92 -16.53 -6.15
CA ASP A 57 -1.28 -17.78 -5.49
C ASP A 57 -2.10 -18.69 -6.41
N TYR A 58 -3.11 -18.12 -7.06
CA TYR A 58 -4.02 -18.85 -7.94
C TYR A 58 -3.42 -19.19 -9.31
N ASN A 59 -2.64 -18.28 -9.91
CA ASN A 59 -2.19 -18.44 -11.30
C ASN A 59 -0.84 -19.15 -11.44
N MET A 60 0.02 -19.12 -10.42
CA MET A 60 1.37 -19.69 -10.48
C MET A 60 1.39 -21.11 -9.90
N LEU A 61 0.53 -21.99 -10.43
CA LEU A 61 0.27 -23.30 -9.85
C LEU A 61 1.55 -24.13 -9.66
N CYS A 62 1.63 -24.82 -8.52
CA CYS A 62 2.61 -25.88 -8.25
C CYS A 62 1.86 -27.22 -8.25
N ASP A 63 2.24 -28.15 -9.12
CA ASP A 63 1.57 -29.45 -9.27
C ASP A 63 0.03 -29.36 -9.41
N SER A 64 -0.44 -28.37 -10.18
CA SER A 64 -1.87 -28.06 -10.40
C SER A 64 -2.63 -27.53 -9.17
N ALA A 65 -1.94 -27.20 -8.08
CA ALA A 65 -2.51 -26.56 -6.89
C ALA A 65 -2.01 -25.12 -6.74
N ALA A 66 -2.76 -24.31 -5.98
CA ALA A 66 -2.34 -22.96 -5.61
C ALA A 66 -1.01 -22.99 -4.84
N LEU A 67 -0.19 -21.95 -4.96
CA LEU A 67 1.12 -21.89 -4.30
C LEU A 67 1.04 -22.03 -2.78
N SER A 68 0.00 -21.46 -2.17
CA SER A 68 -0.28 -21.52 -0.74
C SER A 68 -0.61 -22.93 -0.23
N LEU A 69 -0.93 -23.86 -1.14
CA LEU A 69 -1.19 -25.27 -0.86
C LEU A 69 -0.01 -26.18 -1.26
N SER A 70 1.09 -25.59 -1.74
CA SER A 70 2.29 -26.35 -2.10
C SER A 70 3.12 -26.69 -0.87
N GLY A 71 3.78 -27.84 -0.88
CA GLY A 71 4.65 -28.28 0.22
C GLY A 71 5.80 -27.32 0.52
N ASP A 72 6.24 -26.54 -0.48
CA ASP A 72 7.27 -25.51 -0.31
C ASP A 72 6.80 -24.37 0.63
N PHE A 73 5.50 -24.14 0.74
CA PHE A 73 4.91 -23.08 1.56
C PHE A 73 4.46 -23.56 2.96
N ASP A 74 4.39 -24.87 3.19
CA ASP A 74 3.86 -25.48 4.42
C ASP A 74 4.52 -24.94 5.69
N ASN A 75 5.84 -24.75 5.67
CA ASN A 75 6.56 -24.30 6.86
C ASN A 75 6.16 -22.86 7.26
N ILE A 76 6.00 -21.97 6.27
CA ILE A 76 5.49 -20.60 6.51
C ILE A 76 4.05 -20.69 7.02
N LEU A 77 3.21 -21.47 6.34
CA LEU A 77 1.81 -21.65 6.68
C LEU A 77 1.61 -22.11 8.13
N PHE A 78 2.26 -23.20 8.53
CA PHE A 78 2.08 -23.79 9.86
C PHE A 78 2.61 -22.88 10.97
N GLN A 79 3.78 -22.25 10.78
CA GLN A 79 4.33 -21.33 11.77
C GLN A 79 3.46 -20.07 11.92
N THR A 80 3.00 -19.48 10.82
CA THR A 80 2.11 -18.31 10.87
C THR A 80 0.78 -18.65 11.53
N GLN A 81 0.18 -19.81 11.21
CA GLN A 81 -1.05 -20.24 11.88
C GLN A 81 -0.84 -20.46 13.39
N ALA A 82 0.31 -20.99 13.81
CA ALA A 82 0.64 -21.15 15.22
C ALA A 82 0.70 -19.78 15.94
N GLU A 83 1.37 -18.79 15.34
CA GLU A 83 1.45 -17.42 15.86
C GLU A 83 0.08 -16.74 15.95
N LEU A 84 -0.76 -16.90 14.93
CA LEU A 84 -2.13 -16.37 14.93
C LEU A 84 -2.98 -17.02 16.03
N ARG A 85 -2.88 -18.34 16.22
CA ARG A 85 -3.61 -19.07 17.27
C ARG A 85 -3.14 -18.70 18.67
N ALA A 86 -1.84 -18.49 18.87
CA ALA A 86 -1.28 -17.99 20.12
C ALA A 86 -1.84 -16.61 20.49
N ASN A 87 -2.16 -15.78 19.49
CA ASN A 87 -2.74 -14.44 19.67
C ASN A 87 -4.27 -14.37 19.49
N SER A 88 -4.95 -15.53 19.39
CA SER A 88 -6.39 -15.63 19.09
C SER A 88 -7.29 -14.76 19.96
N LYS A 89 -7.04 -14.72 21.28
CA LYS A 89 -7.81 -13.87 22.20
C LYS A 89 -7.68 -12.38 21.89
N ARG A 90 -6.47 -11.92 21.59
CA ARG A 90 -6.22 -10.50 21.24
C ARG A 90 -6.83 -10.15 19.89
N LEU A 91 -6.71 -11.04 18.92
CA LEU A 91 -7.35 -10.91 17.60
C LEU A 91 -8.88 -10.80 17.72
N ALA A 92 -9.50 -11.67 18.54
CA ALA A 92 -10.94 -11.64 18.79
C ALA A 92 -11.39 -10.30 19.42
N LEU A 93 -10.64 -9.77 20.39
CA LEU A 93 -10.92 -8.44 20.99
C LEU A 93 -10.82 -7.30 19.97
N MET A 94 -9.98 -7.44 18.95
CA MET A 94 -9.86 -6.47 17.85
C MET A 94 -10.95 -6.64 16.78
N GLY A 95 -11.77 -7.70 16.87
CA GLY A 95 -12.82 -8.03 15.91
C GLY A 95 -12.32 -8.81 14.69
N GLU A 96 -11.10 -9.37 14.75
CA GLU A 96 -10.54 -10.20 13.69
C GLU A 96 -11.11 -11.62 13.73
N LYS A 97 -11.33 -12.20 12.55
CA LYS A 97 -11.74 -13.61 12.41
C LYS A 97 -10.50 -14.47 12.18
N ILE A 98 -10.10 -15.23 13.18
CA ILE A 98 -8.89 -16.04 13.11
C ILE A 98 -8.98 -17.10 11.99
N GLU A 99 -10.16 -17.66 11.77
CA GLU A 99 -10.42 -18.66 10.73
C GLU A 99 -10.10 -18.08 9.35
N TYR A 100 -10.44 -16.81 9.12
CA TYR A 100 -10.13 -16.09 7.90
C TYR A 100 -8.62 -15.81 7.79
N LEU A 101 -8.00 -15.30 8.85
CA LEU A 101 -6.56 -15.03 8.87
C LEU A 101 -5.69 -16.28 8.71
N CYS A 102 -6.21 -17.46 9.07
CA CYS A 102 -5.52 -18.74 8.94
C CYS A 102 -5.67 -19.40 7.56
N LEU A 103 -6.48 -18.83 6.65
CA LEU A 103 -6.63 -19.41 5.31
C LEU A 103 -5.27 -19.38 4.57
N PRO A 104 -4.90 -20.45 3.85
CA PRO A 104 -3.62 -20.51 3.16
C PRO A 104 -3.39 -19.35 2.19
N SER A 105 -4.39 -19.04 1.36
CA SER A 105 -4.34 -17.95 0.38
C SER A 105 -4.21 -16.57 1.02
N GLU A 106 -4.79 -16.40 2.20
CA GLU A 106 -4.76 -15.17 3.00
C GLU A 106 -3.40 -14.96 3.68
N ILE A 107 -2.79 -16.04 4.17
CA ILE A 107 -1.42 -16.01 4.69
C ILE A 107 -0.44 -15.73 3.56
N PHE A 108 -0.61 -16.38 2.41
CA PHE A 108 0.21 -16.14 1.22
C PHE A 108 0.16 -14.69 0.76
N ALA A 109 -1.03 -14.11 0.60
CA ALA A 109 -1.18 -12.72 0.17
C ALA A 109 -0.52 -11.74 1.16
N ARG A 110 -0.67 -11.94 2.47
CA ARG A 110 0.00 -11.11 3.49
C ARG A 110 1.51 -11.32 3.53
N ALA A 111 1.98 -12.56 3.39
CA ALA A 111 3.40 -12.86 3.30
C ALA A 111 4.03 -12.17 2.09
N PHE A 112 3.31 -12.11 0.96
CA PHE A 112 3.74 -11.39 -0.23
C PHE A 112 3.80 -9.87 0.01
N GLU A 113 2.81 -9.28 0.70
CA GLU A 113 2.86 -7.87 1.11
C GLU A 113 4.11 -7.56 1.94
N VAL A 114 4.43 -8.43 2.93
CA VAL A 114 5.62 -8.30 3.78
C VAL A 114 6.90 -8.41 2.94
N TYR A 115 6.99 -9.40 2.05
CA TYR A 115 8.16 -9.61 1.20
C TYR A 115 8.46 -8.39 0.32
N VAL A 116 7.48 -7.84 -0.39
CA VAL A 116 7.74 -6.69 -1.26
C VAL A 116 8.06 -5.42 -0.47
N TYR A 117 7.49 -5.27 0.73
CA TYR A 117 7.85 -4.20 1.66
C TYR A 117 9.30 -4.34 2.14
N ASP A 118 9.72 -5.54 2.55
CA ASP A 118 11.09 -5.83 2.98
C ASP A 118 12.10 -5.69 1.82
N CYS A 119 11.66 -5.81 0.57
CA CYS A 119 12.44 -5.46 -0.62
C CYS A 119 12.60 -3.93 -0.85
N GLY A 120 11.95 -3.09 -0.05
CA GLY A 120 11.99 -1.64 -0.13
C GLY A 120 10.95 -1.01 -1.06
N LEU A 121 9.92 -1.77 -1.47
CA LEU A 121 8.80 -1.19 -2.20
C LEU A 121 7.97 -0.33 -1.23
N ASP A 122 8.10 0.99 -1.37
CA ASP A 122 7.31 1.98 -0.63
C ASP A 122 6.71 2.98 -1.60
N ASN A 123 5.42 2.80 -1.93
CA ASN A 123 4.67 3.65 -2.85
C ASN A 123 3.17 3.67 -2.50
N SER A 124 2.36 4.36 -3.30
CA SER A 124 0.92 4.51 -3.03
C SER A 124 0.10 3.20 -3.09
N PHE A 125 0.70 2.09 -3.52
CA PHE A 125 0.08 0.76 -3.57
C PHE A 125 0.47 -0.14 -2.40
N THR A 126 1.50 0.23 -1.62
CA THR A 126 1.91 -0.50 -0.42
C THR A 126 1.22 0.08 0.81
N LYS A 127 0.90 -0.78 1.79
CA LYS A 127 0.35 -0.32 3.07
C LYS A 127 1.33 0.62 3.76
N ASP A 128 0.79 1.44 4.65
CA ASP A 128 1.59 2.30 5.52
C ASP A 128 2.67 1.45 6.23
N PRO A 129 3.95 1.85 6.19
CA PRO A 129 5.04 1.18 6.90
C PRO A 129 4.72 0.85 8.36
N GLU A 130 3.97 1.72 9.06
CA GLU A 130 3.52 1.43 10.42
C GLU A 130 2.60 0.20 10.43
N GLN A 131 1.70 0.02 9.47
CA GLN A 131 0.81 -1.14 9.46
C GLN A 131 1.53 -2.47 9.18
N LEU A 132 2.71 -2.45 8.56
CA LEU A 132 3.50 -3.63 8.16
C LEU A 132 4.69 -3.93 9.09
N ASN A 133 5.08 -2.99 9.95
CA ASN A 133 6.19 -3.16 10.87
C ASN A 133 5.81 -4.12 12.03
N LEU A 134 6.79 -4.96 12.41
CA LEU A 134 6.75 -5.88 13.55
C LEU A 134 6.42 -5.20 14.88
N GLU A 135 6.81 -3.93 15.02
CA GLU A 135 6.66 -3.18 16.27
C GLU A 135 5.24 -2.64 16.47
N THR A 136 4.37 -2.74 15.47
CA THR A 136 3.01 -2.23 15.59
C THR A 136 2.05 -3.25 16.17
N LEU A 137 0.99 -2.75 16.82
CA LEU A 137 -0.11 -3.55 17.33
C LEU A 137 -0.97 -4.19 16.22
N ASN A 138 -0.55 -4.12 14.96
CA ASN A 138 -1.26 -4.77 13.86
C ASN A 138 -0.97 -6.28 13.85
N LEU A 139 -1.80 -7.01 14.60
CA LEU A 139 -1.69 -8.46 14.76
C LEU A 139 -1.80 -9.24 13.44
N ARG A 140 -2.30 -8.62 12.36
CA ARG A 140 -2.34 -9.23 11.03
C ARG A 140 -0.94 -9.42 10.43
N TYR A 141 0.05 -8.63 10.85
CA TYR A 141 1.42 -8.69 10.35
C TYR A 141 2.45 -9.03 11.42
N SER A 142 2.17 -8.76 12.70
CA SER A 142 3.08 -9.14 13.79
C SER A 142 3.26 -10.67 13.92
N CYS A 143 2.36 -11.47 13.35
CA CYS A 143 2.51 -12.92 13.30
C CYS A 143 3.67 -13.39 12.41
N PHE A 144 4.16 -12.54 11.49
CA PHE A 144 5.37 -12.81 10.70
C PHE A 144 6.60 -12.40 11.47
N ASN A 145 6.93 -13.14 12.53
CA ASN A 145 8.15 -12.89 13.32
C ASN A 145 9.43 -13.03 12.46
N ARG A 146 10.59 -12.68 13.01
CA ARG A 146 11.86 -12.68 12.29
C ARG A 146 12.18 -14.01 11.60
N ASN A 147 11.87 -15.15 12.23
CA ASN A 147 12.15 -16.47 11.64
C ASN A 147 11.23 -16.73 10.45
N ILE A 148 9.95 -16.39 10.57
CA ILE A 148 8.98 -16.57 9.49
C ILE A 148 9.32 -15.66 8.31
N ARG A 149 9.75 -14.42 8.55
CA ARG A 149 10.20 -13.50 7.49
C ARG A 149 11.38 -14.04 6.69
N LEU A 150 12.36 -14.67 7.34
CA LEU A 150 13.47 -15.33 6.64
C LEU A 150 12.97 -16.46 5.71
N LEU A 151 11.98 -17.24 6.15
CA LEU A 151 11.36 -18.28 5.31
C LEU A 151 10.62 -17.66 4.13
N ILE A 152 9.90 -16.56 4.36
CA ILE A 152 9.21 -15.78 3.33
C ILE A 152 10.20 -15.27 2.28
N ASP A 153 11.32 -14.69 2.70
CA ASP A 153 12.38 -14.21 1.81
C ASP A 153 12.91 -15.34 0.91
N ILE A 154 13.29 -16.47 1.53
CA ILE A 154 13.79 -17.65 0.79
C ILE A 154 12.76 -18.15 -0.21
N TYR A 155 11.50 -18.28 0.22
CA TYR A 155 10.42 -18.80 -0.60
C TYR A 155 10.17 -17.91 -1.83
N PHE A 156 10.00 -16.60 -1.64
CA PHE A 156 9.69 -15.69 -2.74
C PHE A 156 10.89 -15.40 -3.63
N ASP A 157 12.13 -15.41 -3.11
CA ASP A 157 13.32 -15.34 -3.96
C ASP A 157 13.49 -16.59 -4.82
N GLN A 158 13.08 -17.77 -4.33
CA GLN A 158 13.08 -18.99 -5.15
C GLN A 158 11.96 -18.98 -6.20
N LYS A 159 10.74 -18.58 -5.84
CA LYS A 159 9.59 -18.57 -6.76
C LYS A 159 9.64 -17.42 -7.77
N PHE A 160 10.17 -16.26 -7.39
CA PHE A 160 10.23 -15.06 -8.22
C PHE A 160 11.65 -14.44 -8.21
N PRO A 161 12.65 -15.12 -8.81
CA PRO A 161 14.07 -14.81 -8.63
C PRO A 161 14.51 -13.43 -9.13
N THR A 162 13.72 -12.78 -9.98
CA THR A 162 14.03 -11.42 -10.46
C THR A 162 13.35 -10.32 -9.66
N LEU A 163 12.32 -10.62 -8.88
CA LEU A 163 11.42 -9.63 -8.31
C LEU A 163 12.13 -8.67 -7.36
N ARG A 164 12.89 -9.19 -6.37
CA ARG A 164 13.69 -8.36 -5.45
C ARG A 164 14.63 -7.41 -6.19
N ARG A 165 15.34 -7.92 -7.19
CA ARG A 165 16.27 -7.14 -8.01
C ARG A 165 15.54 -6.05 -8.81
N ASP A 166 14.37 -6.38 -9.36
CA ASP A 166 13.60 -5.44 -10.19
C ASP A 166 12.95 -4.34 -9.31
N ILE A 167 12.52 -4.66 -8.09
CA ILE A 167 12.12 -3.70 -7.06
C ILE A 167 13.31 -2.78 -6.71
N ALA A 168 14.48 -3.34 -6.42
CA ALA A 168 15.67 -2.53 -6.10
C ALA A 168 16.04 -1.55 -7.23
N LYS A 169 15.93 -1.97 -8.49
CA LYS A 169 16.12 -1.07 -9.65
C LYS A 169 15.04 0.00 -9.76
N TYR A 170 13.79 -0.32 -9.43
CA TYR A 170 12.71 0.67 -9.38
C TYR A 170 12.96 1.71 -8.29
N VAL A 171 13.30 1.28 -7.08
CA VAL A 171 13.59 2.16 -5.94
C VAL A 171 14.76 3.08 -6.26
N LYS A 172 15.87 2.55 -6.79
CA LYS A 172 17.04 3.34 -7.18
C LYS A 172 16.68 4.47 -8.15
N ARG A 173 15.96 4.16 -9.24
CA ARG A 173 15.53 5.17 -10.23
C ARG A 173 14.66 6.25 -9.60
N HIS A 174 13.70 5.86 -8.75
CA HIS A 174 12.81 6.83 -8.10
C HIS A 174 13.49 7.70 -7.05
N THR A 175 14.55 7.22 -6.40
CA THR A 175 15.35 8.04 -5.49
C THR A 175 16.20 9.04 -6.28
N GLU A 176 16.85 8.60 -7.37
CA GLU A 176 17.65 9.46 -8.25
C GLU A 176 16.80 10.57 -8.88
N ASP A 177 15.58 10.24 -9.38
CA ASP A 177 14.66 11.23 -9.96
C ASP A 177 14.19 12.28 -8.92
N LYS A 178 13.94 11.85 -7.67
CA LYS A 178 13.55 12.76 -6.57
C LYS A 178 14.68 13.68 -6.12
N GLU A 179 15.92 13.20 -6.18
CA GLU A 179 17.09 14.04 -5.87
C GLU A 179 17.34 15.05 -6.98
N LEU A 180 17.20 14.66 -8.25
CA LEU A 180 17.35 15.55 -9.39
C LEU A 180 16.28 16.66 -9.41
N SER A 181 15.02 16.32 -9.06
CA SER A 181 13.93 17.30 -8.98
C SER A 181 14.10 18.31 -7.82
N LYS A 182 14.67 17.87 -6.70
CA LYS A 182 14.99 18.76 -5.56
C LYS A 182 16.13 19.74 -5.89
N VAL A 183 17.12 19.31 -6.67
CA VAL A 183 18.21 20.19 -7.13
C VAL A 183 17.67 21.26 -8.07
N SER A 184 16.78 20.92 -9.00
CA SER A 184 16.15 21.91 -9.90
C SER A 184 15.28 22.93 -9.14
N GLU A 185 14.47 22.50 -8.16
CA GLU A 185 13.66 23.41 -7.33
C GLU A 185 14.53 24.34 -6.45
N SER A 186 15.67 23.85 -5.95
CA SER A 186 16.63 24.67 -5.20
C SER A 186 17.36 25.71 -6.06
N SER A 187 17.48 25.47 -7.37
CA SER A 187 18.12 26.40 -8.31
C SER A 187 17.18 27.45 -8.90
N GLU A 188 15.85 27.26 -8.84
CA GLU A 188 14.86 28.28 -9.25
C GLU A 188 14.56 29.29 -8.13
N SER A 189 14.92 29.00 -6.88
CA SER A 189 14.75 29.91 -5.72
C SER A 189 15.78 31.06 -5.66
N SER A 190 16.77 31.12 -6.56
CA SER A 190 17.86 32.12 -6.48
C SER A 190 17.76 33.32 -7.44
N TYR A 191 16.67 33.47 -8.20
CA TYR A 191 16.44 34.69 -8.99
C TYR A 191 15.47 35.65 -8.28
N THR A 192 15.96 36.36 -7.25
CA THR A 192 15.32 37.59 -6.77
C THR A 192 15.45 38.67 -7.85
N VAL A 193 14.37 38.92 -8.59
CA VAL A 193 14.24 40.13 -9.41
C VAL A 193 14.09 41.33 -8.48
N GLU A 194 15.16 42.10 -8.40
CA GLU A 194 15.24 43.36 -7.67
C GLU A 194 14.36 44.43 -8.34
N SER A 195 13.09 44.51 -7.97
CA SER A 195 12.20 45.58 -8.43
C SER A 195 12.43 46.86 -7.62
N LYS A 196 13.18 47.80 -8.21
CA LYS A 196 13.32 49.20 -7.79
C LYS A 196 11.94 49.82 -7.48
N LYS A 197 11.77 50.33 -6.25
CA LYS A 197 10.65 51.20 -5.87
C LYS A 197 10.67 52.47 -6.72
N ILE A 198 9.74 52.60 -7.65
CA ILE A 198 9.38 53.88 -8.26
C ILE A 198 8.01 54.28 -7.71
N SER A 199 8.04 55.30 -6.86
CA SER A 199 6.90 56.06 -6.34
C SER A 199 6.09 56.68 -7.49
N LYS A 200 4.76 56.56 -7.45
CA LYS A 200 3.84 57.42 -8.21
C LYS A 200 2.62 57.83 -7.36
N PRO A 201 2.07 59.03 -7.60
CA PRO A 201 1.42 59.85 -6.57
C PRO A 201 -0.09 59.61 -6.44
N LYS A 202 -0.64 60.06 -5.30
CA LYS A 202 -2.08 60.13 -4.99
C LYS A 202 -2.81 61.04 -5.98
N ILE A 203 -3.92 60.57 -6.54
CA ILE A 203 -4.94 61.43 -7.16
C ILE A 203 -6.29 61.09 -6.52
N TYR A 204 -6.82 62.05 -5.76
CA TYR A 204 -8.20 62.07 -5.29
C TYR A 204 -9.12 62.43 -6.45
N LYS A 205 -10.27 61.74 -6.60
CA LYS A 205 -11.39 62.23 -7.40
C LYS A 205 -12.55 62.57 -6.48
N HIS A 206 -12.88 63.85 -6.46
CA HIS A 206 -14.09 64.42 -5.90
C HIS A 206 -15.16 64.56 -7.00
N VAL A 207 -16.40 64.17 -6.65
CA VAL A 207 -17.67 64.91 -6.86
C VAL A 207 -18.50 64.73 -8.15
N ALA A 208 -19.78 64.48 -7.86
CA ALA A 208 -21.07 64.87 -8.47
C ALA A 208 -21.63 64.18 -9.73
N GLN A 209 -22.75 63.47 -9.47
CA GLN A 209 -24.11 63.75 -9.94
C GLN A 209 -24.33 64.27 -11.37
N LEU A 210 -25.14 63.51 -12.12
CA LEU A 210 -26.21 64.05 -12.97
C LEU A 210 -27.36 63.05 -13.07
N SER A 211 -28.57 63.60 -12.96
CA SER A 211 -29.90 63.00 -12.84
C SER A 211 -30.71 63.07 -14.15
N LEU A 212 -31.80 62.28 -14.21
CA LEU A 212 -32.94 62.28 -15.17
C LEU A 212 -32.61 61.67 -16.56
N PHE A 213 -33.37 60.72 -17.13
CA PHE A 213 -34.80 60.37 -17.03
C PHE A 213 -35.01 58.86 -16.86
#